data_AF-A0A094YPA5-F1
#
_entry.id   AF-A0A094YPA5-F1
#
_cell.length_a   1.000
_cell.length_b   1.000
_cell.length_c   1.000
_cell.angle_alpha   90.00
_cell.angle_beta   90.00
_cell.angle_gamma   90.00
#
_symmetry.space_group_name_H-M   'P 1'
#
loop_
_entity.id
_entity.type
_entity.pdbx_description
1 polymer ?
#
loop_
_entity_poly.entity_id
_entity_poly.type
_entity_poly.pdbx_seq_one_letter_code
_entity_poly.pdbx_strand_id
1 'polypeptide(L)'
;MEGDPDQYPGISKIMGLLKVLAEAGGGGDLYQLGVDLHLELGEELQLVRAAESLGFVQTPGGDIALTDLGRDILKKDINGRKKLIRDRILTLPLFQTVLGWLSEEQDKSLPADKIRERLVEAFPQEDPEGQFQILVNWGRYAELFGYRADREELYVDQGD
;
A
#
# COMPACT_ATOMS: atom_id res chain seq x y z
N MET A 1 -18.44 -7.39 -10.70
CA MET A 1 -18.08 -5.97 -10.74
C MET A 1 -16.58 -5.98 -10.60
N GLU A 2 -15.88 -5.79 -11.72
CA GLU A 2 -14.42 -5.68 -11.71
C GLU A 2 -14.12 -4.40 -10.92
N GLY A 3 -13.42 -4.53 -9.79
CA GLY A 3 -13.13 -3.39 -8.91
C GLY A 3 -12.44 -2.28 -9.71
N ASP A 4 -12.74 -1.02 -9.40
CA ASP A 4 -12.09 0.10 -10.06
C ASP A 4 -10.56 -0.03 -9.81
N PRO A 5 -9.71 -0.09 -10.86
CA PRO A 5 -8.27 -0.26 -10.70
C PRO A 5 -7.58 0.86 -9.90
N ASP A 6 -8.24 1.99 -9.68
CA ASP A 6 -7.74 3.10 -8.86
C ASP A 6 -8.30 3.13 -7.43
N GLN A 7 -9.13 2.15 -7.05
CA GLN A 7 -9.82 2.09 -5.77
C GLN A 7 -8.86 2.00 -4.57
N TYR A 8 -7.67 1.41 -4.75
CA TYR A 8 -6.72 1.20 -3.66
C TYR A 8 -5.58 2.24 -3.66
N PRO A 9 -5.29 2.90 -2.52
CA PRO A 9 -4.32 3.99 -2.49
C PRO A 9 -2.90 3.52 -2.82
N GLY A 10 -2.34 4.01 -3.93
CA GLY A 10 -0.92 3.83 -4.23
C GLY A 10 -0.01 4.65 -3.31
N ILE A 11 1.27 4.25 -3.21
CA ILE A 11 2.27 4.91 -2.36
C ILE A 11 2.40 6.41 -2.67
N SER A 12 2.26 6.82 -3.93
CA SER A 12 2.31 8.24 -4.31
C SER A 12 1.17 9.07 -3.68
N LYS A 13 -0.06 8.53 -3.63
CA LYS A 13 -1.20 9.19 -2.97
C LYS A 13 -0.94 9.30 -1.46
N ILE A 14 -0.39 8.25 -0.83
CA ILE A 14 0.01 8.27 0.60
C ILE A 14 1.05 9.36 0.86
N MET A 15 2.09 9.45 0.03
CA MET A 15 3.10 10.51 0.15
C MET A 15 2.51 11.91 -0.04
N GLY A 16 1.47 12.06 -0.87
CA GLY A 16 0.69 13.29 -1.01
C GLY A 16 -0.02 13.67 0.29
N LEU A 17 -0.77 12.74 0.88
CA LEU A 17 -1.41 12.90 2.20
C LEU A 17 -0.42 13.38 3.26
N LEU A 18 0.74 12.72 3.38
CA LEU A 18 1.72 13.08 4.41
C LEU A 18 2.23 14.52 4.26
N LYS A 19 2.40 15.01 3.03
CA LYS A 19 2.81 16.39 2.76
C LYS A 19 1.73 17.39 3.16
N VAL A 20 0.47 17.13 2.78
CA VAL A 20 -0.67 17.97 3.15
C VAL A 20 -0.77 18.09 4.67
N LEU A 21 -0.70 16.96 5.39
CA LEU A 21 -0.71 16.98 6.85
C LEU A 21 0.48 17.75 7.41
N ALA A 22 1.68 17.59 6.86
CA ALA A 22 2.87 18.31 7.33
C ALA A 22 2.75 19.83 7.16
N GLU A 23 2.18 20.28 6.04
CA GLU A 23 1.89 21.69 5.76
C GLU A 23 0.82 22.26 6.72
N ALA A 24 -0.13 21.42 7.14
CA ALA A 24 -1.14 21.74 8.15
C ALA A 24 -0.66 21.63 9.62
N GLY A 25 0.64 21.54 9.87
CA GLY A 25 1.21 21.41 11.23
C GLY A 25 1.29 19.97 11.75
N GLY A 26 0.93 18.99 10.93
CA GLY A 26 1.05 17.56 11.17
C GLY A 26 -0.19 16.89 11.73
N GLY A 27 -1.34 17.56 11.68
CA GLY A 27 -2.65 16.98 11.95
C GLY A 27 -3.67 17.47 10.93
N GLY A 28 -4.81 16.80 10.85
CA GLY A 28 -5.89 17.16 9.94
C GLY A 28 -7.17 16.39 10.20
N ASP A 29 -8.28 16.95 9.71
CA ASP A 29 -9.58 16.30 9.72
C ASP A 29 -9.77 15.47 8.44
N LEU A 30 -10.42 14.32 8.58
CA LEU A 30 -10.63 13.37 7.48
C LEU A 30 -11.52 13.95 6.37
N TYR A 31 -12.57 14.67 6.74
CA TYR A 31 -13.48 15.26 5.76
C TYR A 31 -12.80 16.40 4.99
N GLN A 32 -12.07 17.26 5.70
CA GLN A 32 -11.30 18.34 5.07
C GLN A 32 -10.24 17.79 4.11
N LEU A 33 -9.60 16.68 4.46
CA LEU A 33 -8.65 15.99 3.57
C LEU A 33 -9.29 15.58 2.25
N GLY A 34 -10.51 15.02 2.28
CA GLY A 34 -11.23 14.63 1.07
C GLY A 34 -11.46 15.83 0.15
N VAL A 35 -11.83 16.98 0.71
CA VAL A 35 -11.97 18.24 -0.03
C VAL A 35 -10.65 18.70 -0.63
N ASP A 36 -9.59 18.76 0.19
CA ASP A 36 -8.29 19.30 -0.21
C ASP A 36 -7.61 18.47 -1.30
N LEU A 37 -7.79 17.14 -1.26
CA LEU A 37 -7.23 16.20 -2.24
C LEU A 37 -8.20 15.84 -3.39
N HIS A 38 -9.41 16.42 -3.40
CA HIS A 38 -10.46 16.15 -4.39
C HIS A 38 -10.77 14.65 -4.50
N LEU A 39 -10.86 14.00 -3.35
CA LEU A 39 -11.17 12.57 -3.22
C LEU A 39 -12.67 12.36 -3.26
N GLU A 40 -13.07 11.23 -3.85
CA GLU A 40 -14.45 10.75 -3.79
C GLU A 40 -14.80 10.28 -2.38
N LEU A 41 -16.11 10.24 -2.06
CA LEU A 41 -16.58 9.87 -0.74
C LEU A 41 -16.09 8.47 -0.33
N GLY A 42 -15.33 8.41 0.77
CA GLY A 42 -14.78 7.18 1.34
C GLY A 42 -13.37 6.84 0.88
N GLU A 43 -12.85 7.48 -0.19
CA GLU A 43 -11.45 7.32 -0.60
C GLU A 43 -10.49 7.91 0.44
N GLU A 44 -10.89 9.00 1.11
CA GLU A 44 -10.12 9.61 2.19
C GLU A 44 -9.87 8.63 3.33
N LEU A 45 -10.88 7.82 3.69
CA LEU A 45 -10.77 6.82 4.74
C LEU A 45 -9.81 5.71 4.33
N GLN A 46 -9.90 5.24 3.09
CA GLN A 46 -9.00 4.20 2.58
C GLN A 46 -7.56 4.70 2.53
N LEU A 47 -7.34 5.94 2.08
CA LEU A 47 -6.02 6.58 2.03
C LEU A 47 -5.39 6.71 3.41
N VAL A 48 -6.18 7.12 4.41
CA VAL A 48 -5.71 7.22 5.81
C VAL A 48 -5.41 5.85 6.39
N ARG A 49 -6.27 4.84 6.18
CA ARG A 49 -6.01 3.46 6.63
C ARG A 49 -4.76 2.88 6.01
N ALA A 50 -4.50 3.17 4.73
CA ALA A 50 -3.27 2.77 4.05
C ALA A 50 -2.02 3.45 4.63
N ALA A 51 -2.10 4.74 4.95
CA ALA A 51 -1.01 5.46 5.62
C ALA A 51 -0.80 4.96 7.07
N GLU A 52 -1.87 4.60 7.77
CA GLU A 52 -1.85 4.08 9.13
C GLU A 52 -1.26 2.66 9.18
N SER A 53 -1.56 1.79 8.21
CA SER A 53 -0.97 0.45 8.13
C SER A 53 0.54 0.49 7.92
N LEU A 54 1.03 1.50 7.19
CA LEU A 54 2.47 1.79 7.06
C LEU A 54 3.05 2.51 8.27
N GLY A 55 2.24 2.91 9.25
CA GLY A 55 2.64 3.59 10.49
C GLY A 55 3.02 5.05 10.31
N PHE A 56 2.63 5.69 9.21
CA PHE A 56 2.95 7.10 8.94
C PHE A 56 1.97 8.07 9.59
N VAL A 57 0.75 7.63 9.82
CA VAL A 57 -0.28 8.38 10.55
C VAL A 57 -0.88 7.52 11.65
N GLN A 58 -1.59 8.18 12.56
CA GLN A 58 -2.46 7.58 13.57
C GLN A 58 -3.75 8.39 13.63
N THR A 59 -4.85 7.76 14.05
CA THR A 59 -6.19 8.39 14.07
C THR A 59 -6.80 8.58 15.48
N PRO A 60 -6.15 9.32 16.41
CA PRO A 60 -6.63 9.47 17.78
C PRO A 60 -7.97 10.21 17.85
N GLY A 61 -9.03 9.53 18.29
CA GLY A 61 -10.34 10.17 18.48
C GLY A 61 -11.03 10.60 17.18
N GLY A 62 -10.58 10.10 16.02
CA GLY A 62 -11.14 10.41 14.70
C GLY A 62 -10.33 11.41 13.87
N ASP A 63 -9.44 12.18 14.50
CA ASP A 63 -8.53 13.12 13.81
C ASP A 63 -7.29 12.38 13.29
N ILE A 64 -6.73 12.85 12.18
CA ILE A 64 -5.52 12.28 11.59
C ILE A 64 -4.30 13.03 12.13
N ALA A 65 -3.27 12.31 12.57
CA ALA A 65 -2.00 12.90 13.01
C ALA A 65 -0.80 12.16 12.42
N LEU A 66 0.21 12.90 11.97
CA LEU A 66 1.50 12.34 11.57
C LEU A 66 2.21 11.74 12.77
N THR A 67 2.71 10.51 12.59
CA THR A 67 3.67 9.90 13.52
C THR A 67 5.08 10.48 13.30
N ASP A 68 6.00 10.19 14.21
CA ASP A 68 7.42 10.53 14.00
C ASP A 68 7.99 9.88 12.73
N LEU A 69 7.55 8.65 12.41
CA LEU A 69 7.93 7.95 11.19
C LEU A 69 7.40 8.67 9.94
N GLY A 70 6.14 9.11 9.96
CA GLY A 70 5.54 9.90 8.88
C GLY A 70 6.25 11.24 8.65
N ARG A 71 6.79 11.85 9.71
CA ARG A 71 7.61 13.07 9.61
C ARG A 71 9.03 12.76 9.09
N ASP A 72 9.61 11.64 9.49
CA ASP A 72 10.95 11.23 9.07
C ASP A 72 11.00 10.89 7.57
N ILE A 73 10.03 10.14 7.05
CA ILE A 73 10.02 9.76 5.62
C ILE A 73 9.99 10.97 4.68
N LEU A 74 9.30 12.06 5.06
CA LEU A 74 9.24 13.28 4.25
C LEU A 74 10.62 13.94 4.09
N LYS A 75 11.52 13.77 5.05
CA LYS A 75 12.89 14.33 5.04
C LYS A 75 13.88 13.49 4.22
N LYS A 76 13.52 12.25 3.87
CA LYS A 76 14.40 11.35 3.12
C LYS A 76 14.41 11.67 1.63
N ASP A 77 15.53 11.37 0.99
CA ASP A 77 15.65 11.31 -0.46
C ASP A 77 14.88 10.11 -1.04
N ILE A 78 14.90 9.97 -2.37
CA ILE A 78 14.11 8.93 -3.05
C ILE A 78 14.48 7.51 -2.60
N ASN A 79 15.77 7.22 -2.42
CA ASN A 79 16.26 5.91 -2.02
C ASN A 79 15.94 5.61 -0.55
N GLY A 80 16.09 6.60 0.33
CA GLY A 80 15.70 6.48 1.73
C GLY A 80 14.20 6.26 1.91
N ARG A 81 13.35 6.89 1.09
CA ARG A 81 11.90 6.66 1.07
C ARG A 81 11.55 5.25 0.63
N LYS A 82 12.10 4.78 -0.49
CA LYS A 82 11.91 3.40 -0.99
C LYS A 82 12.29 2.38 0.08
N LYS A 83 13.47 2.52 0.69
CA LYS A 83 13.95 1.62 1.74
C LYS A 83 13.02 1.59 2.94
N LEU A 84 12.64 2.76 3.47
CA LEU A 84 11.75 2.82 4.62
C LEU A 84 10.39 2.20 4.31
N ILE A 85 9.80 2.53 3.16
CA ILE A 85 8.50 1.98 2.74
C ILE A 85 8.59 0.47 2.57
N ARG A 86 9.66 -0.04 1.96
CA ARG A 86 9.93 -1.48 1.85
C ARG A 86 9.98 -2.14 3.23
N ASP A 87 10.73 -1.56 4.17
CA ASP A 87 10.85 -2.09 5.54
C ASP A 87 9.48 -2.14 6.23
N ARG A 88 8.61 -1.15 6.00
CA ARG A 88 7.23 -1.15 6.55
C ARG A 88 6.33 -2.17 5.85
N ILE A 89 6.36 -2.24 4.52
CA ILE A 89 5.58 -3.20 3.74
C ILE A 89 5.89 -4.64 4.13
N LEU A 90 7.17 -4.97 4.38
CA LEU A 90 7.60 -6.30 4.82
C LEU A 90 7.05 -6.70 6.21
N THR A 91 6.48 -5.76 6.97
CA THR A 91 5.79 -6.07 8.24
C THR A 91 4.32 -6.43 8.07
N LEU A 92 3.74 -6.20 6.88
CA LEU A 92 2.33 -6.43 6.62
C LEU A 92 2.06 -7.92 6.34
N PRO A 93 1.05 -8.53 6.99
CA PRO A 93 0.71 -9.94 6.79
C PRO A 93 0.47 -10.30 5.32
N LEU A 94 -0.21 -9.44 4.57
CA LEU A 94 -0.47 -9.64 3.14
C LEU A 94 0.83 -9.90 2.34
N PHE A 95 1.86 -9.09 2.56
CA PHE A 95 3.14 -9.20 1.85
C PHE A 95 3.95 -10.40 2.32
N GLN A 96 3.98 -10.67 3.63
CA GLN A 96 4.67 -11.84 4.18
C GLN A 96 4.09 -13.15 3.64
N THR A 97 2.76 -13.26 3.62
CA THR A 97 2.04 -14.43 3.12
C THR A 97 2.34 -14.67 1.65
N VAL A 98 2.23 -13.64 0.80
CA VAL A 98 2.44 -13.77 -0.64
C VAL A 98 3.91 -14.01 -0.99
N LEU A 99 4.85 -13.37 -0.28
CA LEU A 99 6.27 -13.71 -0.40
C LEU A 99 6.54 -15.18 -0.07
N GLY A 100 5.87 -15.72 0.96
CA GLY A 100 5.92 -17.13 1.31
C GLY A 100 5.49 -18.02 0.15
N TRP A 101 4.29 -17.78 -0.40
CA TRP A 101 3.78 -18.53 -1.54
C TRP A 101 4.70 -18.50 -2.74
N LEU A 102 5.18 -17.31 -3.12
CA LEU A 102 6.08 -17.18 -4.26
C LEU A 102 7.43 -17.85 -4.00
N SER A 103 7.95 -17.81 -2.77
CA SER A 103 9.24 -18.42 -2.44
C SER A 103 9.27 -19.96 -2.55
N GLU A 104 8.10 -20.60 -2.50
CA GLU A 104 7.94 -22.05 -2.65
C GLU A 104 7.93 -22.48 -4.13
N GLU A 105 7.66 -21.56 -5.05
CA GLU A 105 7.62 -21.82 -6.48
C GLU A 105 9.02 -21.77 -7.11
N GLN A 106 9.31 -22.66 -8.05
CA GLN A 106 10.62 -22.77 -8.70
C GLN A 106 11.07 -21.44 -9.35
N ASP A 107 10.14 -20.77 -10.05
CA ASP A 107 10.40 -19.51 -10.76
C ASP A 107 10.12 -18.27 -9.91
N LYS A 108 9.77 -18.45 -8.63
CA LYS A 108 9.30 -17.40 -7.70
C LYS A 108 8.19 -16.52 -8.26
N SER A 109 7.29 -17.13 -9.03
CA SER A 109 6.17 -16.49 -9.71
C SER A 109 4.90 -17.34 -9.57
N LEU A 110 3.75 -16.67 -9.55
CA LEU A 110 2.43 -17.31 -9.60
C LEU A 110 1.49 -16.54 -10.54
N PRO A 111 0.58 -17.25 -11.24
CA PRO A 111 -0.53 -16.63 -11.96
C PRO A 111 -1.40 -15.79 -11.01
N ALA A 112 -1.85 -14.63 -11.49
CA ALA A 112 -2.65 -13.68 -10.73
C ALA A 112 -3.93 -14.32 -10.16
N ASP A 113 -4.63 -15.13 -10.97
CA ASP A 113 -5.83 -15.83 -10.54
C ASP A 113 -5.56 -16.83 -9.41
N LYS A 114 -4.40 -17.50 -9.43
CA LYS A 114 -4.00 -18.39 -8.34
C LYS A 114 -3.69 -17.64 -7.06
N ILE A 115 -3.12 -16.44 -7.16
CA ILE A 115 -2.92 -15.58 -5.99
C ILE A 115 -4.28 -15.16 -5.43
N ARG A 116 -5.20 -14.68 -6.28
CA ARG A 116 -6.55 -14.28 -5.86
C ARG A 116 -7.32 -15.42 -5.18
N GLU A 117 -7.29 -16.62 -5.75
CA GLU A 117 -7.87 -17.82 -5.12
C GLU A 117 -7.29 -18.06 -3.72
N ARG A 118 -5.96 -18.02 -3.56
CA ARG A 118 -5.30 -18.20 -2.25
C ARG A 118 -5.61 -17.05 -1.29
N LEU A 119 -5.78 -15.81 -1.78
CA LEU A 119 -6.15 -14.65 -0.96
C LEU A 119 -7.55 -14.80 -0.36
N VAL A 120 -8.53 -15.34 -1.11
CA VAL A 120 -9.87 -15.63 -0.60
C VAL A 120 -9.82 -16.58 0.60
N GLU A 121 -8.94 -17.58 0.56
CA GLU A 121 -8.77 -18.55 1.65
C GLU A 121 -8.02 -17.96 2.85
N ALA A 122 -6.95 -17.20 2.60
CA ALA A 122 -6.09 -16.65 3.64
C ALA A 122 -6.67 -15.41 4.34
N PHE A 123 -7.46 -14.61 3.63
CA PHE A 123 -8.04 -13.36 4.10
C PHE A 123 -9.55 -13.26 3.76
N PRO A 124 -10.41 -14.14 4.29
CA PRO A 124 -11.79 -14.29 3.84
C PRO A 124 -12.72 -13.09 4.11
N GLN A 125 -12.26 -12.08 4.87
CA GLN A 125 -13.01 -10.86 5.16
C GLN A 125 -12.54 -9.67 4.32
N GLU A 126 -11.51 -9.86 3.50
CA GLU A 126 -10.90 -8.82 2.68
C GLU A 126 -11.27 -9.02 1.21
N ASP A 127 -11.23 -7.94 0.42
CA ASP A 127 -11.43 -8.02 -1.02
C ASP A 127 -10.16 -8.58 -1.71
N PRO A 128 -10.20 -9.78 -2.31
CA PRO A 128 -9.02 -10.39 -2.92
C PRO A 128 -8.50 -9.59 -4.12
N GLU A 129 -9.37 -8.92 -4.88
CA GLU A 129 -8.92 -8.09 -6.01
C GLU A 129 -8.15 -6.88 -5.51
N GLY A 130 -8.68 -6.22 -4.49
CA GLY A 130 -8.00 -5.11 -3.84
C GLY A 130 -6.67 -5.45 -3.22
N GLN A 131 -6.62 -6.58 -2.52
CA GLN A 131 -5.36 -7.09 -2.00
C GLN A 131 -4.35 -7.37 -3.11
N PHE A 132 -4.80 -7.94 -4.24
CA PHE A 132 -3.95 -8.15 -5.40
C PHE A 132 -3.42 -6.84 -6.00
N GLN A 133 -4.28 -5.82 -6.13
CA GLN A 133 -3.84 -4.51 -6.60
C GLN A 133 -2.85 -3.84 -5.65
N ILE A 134 -3.05 -3.94 -4.33
CA ILE A 134 -2.08 -3.47 -3.31
C ILE A 134 -0.73 -4.18 -3.49
N LEU A 135 -0.74 -5.51 -3.64
CA LEU A 135 0.49 -6.30 -3.87
C LEU A 135 1.24 -5.79 -5.10
N VAL A 136 0.56 -5.60 -6.23
CA VAL A 136 1.18 -5.11 -7.48
C VAL A 136 1.71 -3.70 -7.29
N ASN A 137 0.88 -2.77 -6.82
CA ASN A 137 1.21 -1.35 -6.77
C ASN A 137 2.30 -1.04 -5.75
N TRP A 138 2.17 -1.54 -4.52
CA TRP A 138 3.13 -1.27 -3.46
C TRP A 138 4.37 -2.16 -3.60
N GLY A 139 4.20 -3.40 -4.07
CA GLY A 139 5.31 -4.32 -4.35
C GLY A 139 6.26 -3.78 -5.41
N ARG A 140 5.73 -3.20 -6.49
CA ARG A 140 6.54 -2.52 -7.52
C ARG A 140 7.26 -1.29 -6.96
N TYR A 141 6.57 -0.46 -6.18
CA TYR A 141 7.20 0.71 -5.56
C TYR A 141 8.38 0.33 -4.66
N ALA A 142 8.21 -0.75 -3.89
CA ALA A 142 9.18 -1.25 -2.92
C ALA A 142 10.22 -2.21 -3.50
N GLU A 143 10.19 -2.47 -4.81
CA GLU A 143 11.08 -3.42 -5.51
C GLU A 143 11.01 -4.82 -4.86
N LEU A 144 9.81 -5.21 -4.42
CA LEU A 144 9.52 -6.52 -3.82
C LEU A 144 8.91 -7.47 -4.85
N PHE A 145 8.03 -6.94 -5.68
CA PHE A 145 7.30 -7.70 -6.70
C PHE A 145 7.31 -6.97 -8.02
N GLY A 146 7.41 -7.76 -9.10
CA GLY A 146 7.01 -7.34 -10.42
C GLY A 146 5.71 -8.02 -10.84
N TYR A 147 5.07 -7.48 -11.88
CA TYR A 147 3.89 -8.09 -12.50
C TYR A 147 4.05 -8.08 -14.02
N ARG A 148 3.94 -9.26 -14.65
CA ARG A 148 4.00 -9.46 -16.11
C ARG A 148 2.58 -9.46 -16.65
N ALA A 149 2.18 -8.39 -17.33
CA ALA A 149 0.82 -8.24 -17.82
C ALA A 149 0.49 -9.18 -19.00
N ASP A 150 1.49 -9.57 -19.80
CA ASP A 150 1.34 -10.50 -20.92
C ASP A 150 1.09 -11.95 -20.48
N ARG A 151 1.52 -12.30 -19.27
CA ARG A 151 1.36 -13.63 -18.67
C ARG A 151 0.41 -13.66 -17.48
N GLU A 152 -0.03 -12.49 -17.03
CA GLU A 152 -0.79 -12.28 -15.81
C GLU A 152 -0.14 -12.94 -14.59
N GLU A 153 1.15 -12.70 -14.40
CA GLU A 153 1.96 -13.32 -13.34
C GLU A 153 2.58 -12.28 -12.41
N LEU A 154 2.42 -12.49 -11.11
CA LEU A 154 3.19 -11.79 -10.07
C LEU A 154 4.47 -12.58 -9.79
N TYR A 155 5.61 -11.90 -9.67
CA TYR A 155 6.89 -12.53 -9.38
C TYR A 155 7.70 -11.73 -8.37
N VAL A 156 8.59 -12.39 -7.63
CA VAL A 156 9.53 -11.70 -6.73
C VAL A 156 10.54 -10.91 -7.53
N ASP A 157 10.62 -9.61 -7.28
CA ASP A 157 11.67 -8.77 -7.83
C ASP A 157 13.00 -9.11 -7.11
N GLN A 158 13.96 -9.62 -7.87
CA GLN A 158 15.24 -10.06 -7.29
C GLN A 158 16.25 -8.92 -7.17
N GLY A 159 15.94 -7.73 -7.71
CA GLY A 159 16.91 -6.66 -7.88
C GLY A 159 18.00 -7.06 -8.89
N ASP A 160 18.30 -6.20 -9.84
CA ASP A 160 19.53 -6.33 -10.64
C ASP A 160 20.75 -5.90 -9.81
#